data_AF-A0A356P038-F1
#
_entry.id   AF-A0A356P038-F1
#
_cell.length_a   1.000
_cell.length_b   1.000
_cell.length_c   1.000
_cell.angle_alpha   90.00
_cell.angle_beta   90.00
_cell.angle_gamma   90.00
#
_symmetry.space_group_name_H-M   'P 1'
#
loop_
_entity.id
_entity.type
_entity.pdbx_description
1 polymer ?
#
loop_
_entity_poly.entity_id
_entity_poly.type
_entity_poly.pdbx_seq_one_letter_code
_entity_poly.pdbx_strand_id
1 'polypeptide(L)' 'AILMAGGLVKKAEIHADWPGLKSKDLFEGQDLNATVDARSIYCAAMAACFDVDFGYMQRHAFWDEPLTDVTDRLFRV' A
#
# COMPACT_ATOMS: atom_id res chain seq x y z
N ALA A 1 -7.79 -4.52 -5.50
CA ALA A 1 -6.90 -3.57 -6.21
C ALA A 1 -7.16 -2.17 -5.67
N ILE A 2 -6.13 -1.31 -5.62
CA ILE A 2 -6.23 0.08 -5.16
C ILE A 2 -5.90 0.99 -6.34
N LEU A 3 -6.78 1.94 -6.64
CA LEU A 3 -6.52 2.98 -7.64
C LEU A 3 -6.20 4.28 -6.92
N MET A 4 -5.08 4.90 -7.26
CA MET A 4 -4.62 6.16 -6.67
C MET A 4 -4.40 7.19 -7.77
N ALA A 5 -4.83 8.43 -7.51
CA ALA A 5 -4.63 9.56 -8.41
C ALA A 5 -4.52 10.85 -7.59
N GLY A 6 -3.70 11.79 -8.03
CA GLY A 6 -3.51 13.09 -7.35
C GLY A 6 -2.14 13.70 -7.63
N GLY A 7 -1.96 14.98 -7.29
CA GLY A 7 -0.71 15.72 -7.55
C GLY A 7 0.49 15.21 -6.74
N LEU A 8 0.23 14.59 -5.58
CA LEU A 8 1.26 13.97 -4.75
C LEU A 8 1.73 12.63 -5.31
N VAL A 9 1.00 12.00 -6.24
CA VAL A 9 1.41 10.71 -6.81
C VAL A 9 2.69 10.90 -7.62
N LYS A 10 3.71 10.10 -7.31
CA LYS A 10 5.05 10.24 -7.88
C LYS A 10 5.07 10.07 -9.40
N LYS A 11 4.49 8.98 -9.89
CA LYS A 11 4.41 8.63 -11.31
C LYS A 11 3.18 7.77 -11.61
N ALA A 12 2.76 7.78 -12.87
CA ALA A 12 1.73 6.86 -13.35
C ALA A 12 2.38 5.48 -13.57
N GLU A 13 2.07 4.52 -12.69
CA GLU A 13 2.59 3.16 -12.78
C GLU A 13 1.66 2.14 -12.15
N ILE A 14 1.91 0.85 -12.45
CA ILE A 14 1.20 -0.27 -11.84
C ILE A 14 2.16 -0.97 -10.89
N HIS A 15 1.81 -1.00 -9.61
CA HIS A 15 2.46 -1.85 -8.62
C HIS A 15 1.62 -3.10 -8.42
N ALA A 16 2.12 -4.22 -8.93
CA ALA A 16 1.51 -5.53 -8.74
C ALA A 16 2.61 -6.55 -8.43
N ASP A 17 2.42 -7.32 -7.37
CA ASP A 17 3.16 -8.55 -7.12
C ASP A 17 2.24 -9.71 -7.50
N TRP A 18 2.32 -10.14 -8.76
CA TRP A 18 1.44 -11.14 -9.35
C TRP A 18 2.06 -12.55 -9.19
N PRO A 19 1.55 -13.38 -8.27
CA PRO A 19 2.16 -14.68 -7.96
C PRO A 19 1.95 -15.73 -9.06
N GLY A 20 1.13 -15.44 -10.08
CA GLY A 20 0.82 -16.35 -11.18
C GLY A 20 -0.51 -17.10 -10.99
N LEU A 21 -0.83 -17.99 -11.93
CA LEU A 21 -2.07 -18.79 -11.92
C LEU A 21 -1.85 -20.27 -11.57
N LYS A 22 -0.68 -20.63 -11.02
CA LYS A 22 -0.45 -22.01 -10.58
C LYS A 22 -1.28 -22.26 -9.33
N SER A 23 -1.85 -23.45 -9.19
CA SER A 23 -2.76 -23.78 -8.06
C SER A 23 -2.16 -23.55 -6.67
N LYS A 24 -0.83 -23.65 -6.52
CA LYS A 24 -0.13 -23.37 -5.25
C LYS A 24 -0.03 -21.88 -4.89
N ASP A 25 -0.21 -21.01 -5.89
CA ASP A 25 -0.03 -19.56 -5.80
C ASP A 25 -1.39 -18.84 -5.67
N LEU A 26 -2.50 -19.61 -5.71
CA LEU A 26 -3.88 -19.15 -5.55
C LEU A 26 -4.35 -19.32 -4.09
N PHE A 27 -5.01 -18.30 -3.55
CA PHE A 27 -5.80 -18.36 -2.34
C PHE A 27 -7.01 -19.28 -2.55
N GLU A 28 -7.15 -20.30 -1.71
CA GLU A 28 -8.21 -21.31 -1.77
C GLU A 28 -8.38 -21.99 -3.16
N GLY A 29 -7.34 -21.95 -4.00
CA GLY A 29 -7.37 -22.52 -5.35
C GLY A 29 -8.20 -21.74 -6.39
N GLN A 30 -8.72 -20.56 -6.03
CA GLN A 30 -9.58 -19.75 -6.90
C GLN A 30 -9.06 -18.32 -7.08
N ASP A 31 -8.71 -17.65 -5.98
CA ASP A 31 -8.33 -16.24 -5.99
C ASP A 31 -6.81 -16.06 -5.97
N LEU A 32 -6.32 -14.88 -6.34
CA LEU A 32 -4.91 -14.54 -6.10
C LEU A 32 -4.70 -14.21 -4.62
N ASN A 33 -3.55 -14.59 -4.08
CA ASN A 33 -3.15 -14.15 -2.74
C ASN A 33 -3.06 -12.61 -2.67
N ALA A 34 -3.50 -12.05 -1.54
CA ALA A 34 -3.31 -10.63 -1.24
C ALA A 34 -1.82 -10.38 -0.96
N THR A 35 -1.10 -9.85 -1.95
CA THR A 35 0.34 -9.59 -1.86
C THR A 35 0.69 -8.18 -1.39
N VAL A 36 -0.24 -7.23 -1.50
CA VAL A 36 -0.07 -5.83 -1.08
C VAL A 36 -1.00 -5.53 0.08
N ASP A 37 -0.43 -5.11 1.22
CA ASP A 37 -1.22 -4.66 2.35
C ASP A 37 -1.83 -3.27 2.08
N ALA A 38 -3.15 -3.23 1.92
CA ALA A 38 -3.88 -1.99 1.68
C ALA A 38 -3.71 -0.97 2.82
N ARG A 39 -3.54 -1.42 4.07
CA ARG A 39 -3.39 -0.55 5.24
C ARG A 39 -2.10 0.27 5.15
N SER A 40 -1.02 -0.36 4.69
CA SER A 40 0.27 0.30 4.44
C SER A 40 0.13 1.42 3.40
N ILE A 41 -0.63 1.16 2.32
CA ILE A 41 -0.91 2.15 1.27
C ILE A 41 -1.72 3.34 1.83
N TYR A 42 -2.77 3.06 2.61
CA TYR A 42 -3.60 4.12 3.20
C TYR A 42 -2.83 4.95 4.24
N CYS A 43 -2.01 4.31 5.07
CA CYS A 43 -1.16 5.00 6.04
C CYS A 43 -0.21 5.97 5.35
N ALA A 44 0.50 5.52 4.31
CA ALA A 44 1.39 6.36 3.52
C ALA A 44 0.63 7.50 2.81
N ALA A 45 -0.54 7.23 2.24
CA ALA A 45 -1.36 8.25 1.59
C ALA A 45 -1.83 9.32 2.58
N MET A 46 -2.28 8.93 3.76
CA MET A 46 -2.72 9.87 4.80
C MET A 46 -1.53 10.67 5.36
N ALA A 47 -0.40 10.03 5.61
CA ALA A 47 0.82 10.70 6.06
C ALA A 47 1.26 11.78 5.06
N ALA A 48 1.31 11.45 3.77
CA ALA A 48 1.66 12.39 2.71
C ALA A 48 0.63 13.52 2.53
N CYS A 49 -0.68 13.23 2.62
CA CYS A 49 -1.72 14.24 2.47
C CYS A 49 -1.82 15.22 3.64
N PHE A 50 -1.53 14.76 4.87
CA PHE A 50 -1.58 15.59 6.07
C PHE A 50 -0.23 16.18 6.48
N ASP A 51 0.83 15.90 5.71
CA ASP A 51 2.20 16.35 5.98
C ASP A 51 2.68 15.97 7.39
N VAL A 52 2.53 14.67 7.72
CA VAL A 52 2.97 14.09 8.99
C VAL A 52 3.83 12.86 8.74
N ASP A 53 4.64 12.50 9.75
CA ASP A 53 5.46 11.29 9.72
C ASP A 53 4.61 10.01 9.60
N PHE A 54 5.12 9.02 8.84
CA PHE A 54 4.44 7.73 8.68
C PHE A 54 4.22 7.04 10.02
N GLY A 55 5.22 7.03 10.91
CA GLY A 55 5.12 6.45 12.25
C GLY A 55 4.12 7.19 13.15
N TYR A 56 3.98 8.51 12.99
CA TYR A 56 2.91 9.26 13.65
C TYR A 56 1.52 8.77 13.20
N MET A 57 1.31 8.63 11.89
CA MET A 57 0.04 8.14 11.34
C MET A 57 -0.23 6.68 11.76
N GLN A 58 0.78 5.82 11.67
CA GLN A 58 0.73 4.41 12.05
C GLN A 58 0.29 4.24 13.50
N ARG A 59 0.85 5.03 14.42
CA ARG A 59 0.51 4.96 15.84
C ARG A 59 -0.93 5.39 16.13
N HIS A 60 -1.35 6.53 15.57
CA HIS A 60 -2.61 7.16 15.97
C HIS A 60 -3.83 6.68 15.18
N ALA A 61 -3.65 6.26 13.92
CA ALA A 61 -4.74 5.82 13.05
C ALA A 61 -4.70 4.32 12.73
N PHE A 62 -3.56 3.64 12.94
CA PHE A 62 -3.38 2.22 12.63
C PHE A 62 -2.84 1.39 13.82
N TRP A 63 -2.88 1.94 15.04
CA TRP A 63 -2.59 1.22 16.30
C TRP A 63 -1.26 0.46 16.33
N ASP A 64 -0.20 1.02 15.76
CA ASP A 64 1.14 0.41 15.71
C ASP A 64 1.18 -0.98 15.01
N GLU A 65 0.19 -1.28 14.15
CA GLU A 65 0.22 -2.45 13.27
C GLU A 65 1.51 -2.48 12.45
N PRO A 66 2.11 -3.65 12.15
CA PRO A 66 3.38 -3.75 11.42
C PRO A 66 3.19 -3.44 9.93
N LEU A 67 3.02 -2.15 9.62
CA LEU A 67 2.83 -1.63 8.27
C LEU A 67 4.16 -1.33 7.60
N THR A 68 4.21 -1.52 6.29
CA THR A 68 5.39 -1.20 5.48
C THR A 68 5.30 0.25 5.03
N ASP A 69 6.31 1.05 5.34
CA ASP A 69 6.41 2.41 4.79
C ASP A 69 6.73 2.35 3.29
N VAL A 70 5.81 2.90 2.50
CA VAL A 70 5.84 2.95 1.04
C VAL A 70 5.78 4.39 0.54
N THR A 71 5.93 5.37 1.43
CA THR A 71 5.69 6.79 1.16
C THR A 71 6.61 7.30 0.04
N ASP A 72 7.92 7.10 0.17
CA ASP A 72 8.92 7.52 -0.83
C ASP A 72 8.73 6.88 -2.21
N ARG A 73 8.13 5.69 -2.23
CA ARG A 73 7.88 4.95 -3.46
C ARG A 73 6.69 5.52 -4.21
N LEU A 74 5.62 5.86 -3.49
CA LEU A 74 4.32 6.22 -4.07
C LEU A 74 4.09 7.73 -4.21
N PHE A 75 4.67 8.54 -3.32
CA PHE A 75 4.37 9.96 -3.21
C PHE A 75 5.60 10.85 -3.46
N ARG A 76 5.34 12.12 -3.79
CA ARG A 76 6.32 13.21 -3.91
C ARG A 76 6.34 13.99 -2.59
N VAL A 77 7.01 13.43 -1.60
CA VAL A 77 7.30 14.07 -0.31
C VAL A 77 8.79 14.24 -0.13
#